data_AF-A0A8E2AX03-F1
#
_entry.id   AF-A0A8E2AX03-F1
#
_cell.length_a   1.000
_cell.length_b   1.000
_cell.length_c   1.000
_cell.angle_alpha   90.00
_cell.angle_beta   90.00
_cell.angle_gamma   90.00
#
_symmetry.space_group_name_H-M   'P 1'
#
loop_
_entity.id
_entity.type
_entity.pdbx_description
1 polymer ?
#
loop_
_entity_poly.entity_id
_entity_poly.type
_entity_poly.pdbx_seq_one_letter_code
_entity_poly.pdbx_strand_id
1 'polypeptide(L)'
;MGIVLDPDEPPIVDEGVIELQYMPVYVLVKLTRMCALKLDGLEECVILIEPSSITMQVSVQGRAGSSVLRKTVRRRQFSTTGAYAFIDYRAQGQTIPIVLIDIQTPPPPGTLTLLNLYVTLSRSSG
;
A
#
# COMPACT_ATOMS: atom_id res chain seq x y z
N MET A 1 -3.46 -18.60 -3.23
CA MET A 1 -3.38 -17.27 -3.88
C MET A 1 -3.55 -17.49 -5.37
N GLY A 2 -4.46 -16.77 -6.01
CA GLY A 2 -4.69 -16.87 -7.45
C GLY A 2 -4.48 -15.50 -8.08
N ILE A 3 -3.62 -15.41 -9.08
CA ILE A 3 -3.37 -14.19 -9.86
C ILE A 3 -3.99 -14.43 -11.23
N VAL A 4 -4.80 -13.50 -11.71
CA VAL A 4 -5.30 -13.53 -13.08
C VAL A 4 -4.60 -12.47 -13.89
N LEU A 5 -3.90 -12.95 -14.91
CA LEU A 5 -3.01 -12.15 -15.75
C LEU A 5 -3.79 -11.36 -16.79
N ASP A 6 -3.16 -10.31 -17.29
CA ASP A 6 -3.68 -9.55 -18.41
C ASP A 6 -3.71 -10.45 -19.67
N PRO A 7 -4.76 -10.40 -20.51
CA PRO A 7 -4.83 -11.17 -21.74
C PRO A 7 -3.69 -10.86 -22.73
N ASP A 8 -3.09 -9.67 -22.65
CA ASP A 8 -1.96 -9.27 -23.49
C ASP A 8 -0.59 -9.72 -22.93
N GLU A 9 -0.58 -10.42 -21.78
CA GLU A 9 0.64 -10.92 -21.15
C GLU A 9 1.31 -12.01 -22.02
N PRO A 10 2.63 -11.94 -22.26
CA PRO A 10 3.35 -12.98 -22.98
C PRO A 10 3.30 -14.33 -22.23
N PRO A 11 3.53 -15.45 -22.93
CA PRO A 11 3.55 -16.77 -22.31
C PRO A 11 4.58 -16.83 -21.18
N ILE A 12 4.13 -17.26 -20.01
CA ILE A 12 5.00 -17.44 -18.84
C ILE A 12 5.91 -18.65 -19.08
N VAL A 13 7.21 -18.42 -18.93
CA VAL A 13 8.21 -19.48 -18.81
C VAL A 13 8.26 -19.92 -17.34
N ASP A 14 8.38 -21.22 -17.09
CA ASP A 14 8.40 -21.80 -15.73
C ASP A 14 9.73 -21.52 -15.02
N GLU A 15 9.91 -20.24 -14.65
CA GLU A 15 11.04 -19.75 -13.86
C GLU A 15 10.56 -19.43 -12.44
N GLY A 16 11.45 -19.58 -11.45
CA GLY A 16 11.11 -19.36 -10.03
C GLY A 16 10.69 -17.92 -9.69
N VAL A 17 10.98 -16.95 -10.57
CA VAL A 17 10.53 -15.56 -10.49
C VAL A 17 10.13 -15.13 -11.90
N ILE A 18 8.95 -14.54 -12.03
CA ILE A 18 8.41 -14.06 -13.30
C ILE A 18 8.17 -12.56 -13.17
N GLU A 19 8.81 -11.77 -14.04
CA GLU A 19 8.54 -10.33 -14.16
C GLU A 19 7.41 -10.12 -15.17
N LEU A 20 6.27 -9.61 -14.69
CA LEU A 20 5.11 -9.34 -15.54
C LEU A 20 5.29 -8.03 -16.32
N GLN A 21 4.90 -8.05 -17.58
CA GLN A 21 4.90 -6.88 -18.45
C GLN A 21 3.69 -5.98 -18.18
N TYR A 22 2.53 -6.59 -17.94
CA TYR A 22 1.30 -5.90 -17.60
C TYR A 22 0.89 -6.20 -16.16
N MET A 23 0.18 -5.25 -15.57
CA MET A 23 -0.35 -5.46 -14.22
C MET A 23 -1.49 -6.48 -14.29
N PRO A 24 -1.53 -7.47 -13.38
CA PRO A 24 -2.63 -8.43 -13.33
C PRO A 24 -4.00 -7.74 -13.27
N VAL A 25 -5.01 -8.39 -13.84
CA VAL A 25 -6.39 -7.89 -13.85
C VAL A 25 -6.94 -7.82 -12.43
N TYR A 26 -6.67 -8.86 -11.63
CA TYR A 26 -6.97 -8.89 -10.21
C TYR A 26 -6.10 -9.90 -9.46
N VAL A 27 -6.05 -9.74 -8.14
CA VAL A 27 -5.40 -10.70 -7.23
C VAL A 27 -6.42 -11.21 -6.22
N LEU A 28 -6.47 -12.53 -6.04
CA LEU A 28 -7.27 -13.18 -5.02
C LEU A 28 -6.46 -13.36 -3.73
N VAL A 29 -6.94 -12.74 -2.65
CA VAL A 29 -6.28 -12.76 -1.34
C VAL A 29 -7.17 -13.46 -0.33
N LYS A 30 -6.61 -14.48 0.35
CA LYS A 30 -7.27 -15.16 1.48
C LYS A 30 -6.90 -14.46 2.79
N LEU A 31 -7.91 -13.99 3.51
CA LEU A 31 -7.77 -13.35 4.81
C LEU A 31 -7.95 -14.38 5.93
N THR A 32 -7.22 -14.19 7.03
CA THR A 32 -7.38 -15.04 8.23
C THR A 32 -8.73 -14.81 8.92
N ARG A 33 -9.25 -13.58 8.84
CA ARG A 33 -10.52 -13.16 9.43
C ARG A 33 -11.17 -12.09 8.55
N MET A 34 -12.48 -12.18 8.35
CA MET A 34 -13.26 -11.21 7.59
C MET A 34 -14.69 -11.17 8.15
N CYS A 35 -15.24 -9.96 8.33
CA CYS A 35 -16.64 -9.76 8.76
C CYS A 35 -17.60 -9.50 7.59
N ALA A 36 -17.12 -9.61 6.36
CA ALA A 36 -17.90 -9.37 5.15
C ALA A 36 -18.43 -10.70 4.57
N LEU A 37 -19.52 -10.58 3.81
CA LEU A 37 -20.20 -11.72 3.21
C LEU A 37 -19.26 -12.47 2.26
N LYS A 38 -19.44 -13.80 2.22
CA LYS A 38 -18.78 -14.65 1.24
C LYS A 38 -19.21 -14.23 -0.16
N LEU A 39 -18.22 -14.09 -1.05
CA LEU A 39 -18.46 -13.84 -2.48
C LEU A 39 -18.88 -15.15 -3.15
N ASP A 40 -19.91 -15.08 -3.99
CA ASP A 40 -20.39 -16.23 -4.75
C ASP A 40 -19.28 -16.80 -5.64
N GLY A 41 -19.08 -18.12 -5.58
CA GLY A 41 -18.04 -18.82 -6.32
C GLY A 41 -16.63 -18.75 -5.72
N LEU A 42 -16.43 -18.06 -4.59
CA LEU A 42 -15.14 -18.00 -3.89
C LEU A 42 -15.18 -18.71 -2.53
N GLU A 43 -14.00 -19.05 -2.01
CA GLU A 43 -13.88 -19.56 -0.64
C GLU A 43 -14.21 -18.47 0.38
N GLU A 44 -14.58 -18.87 1.59
CA GLU A 44 -14.78 -17.92 2.70
C GLU A 44 -13.50 -17.12 2.97
N CYS A 45 -13.67 -15.83 3.31
CA CYS A 45 -12.58 -14.89 3.55
C CYS A 45 -11.64 -14.66 2.34
N VAL A 46 -12.03 -15.03 1.12
CA VAL A 46 -11.29 -14.66 -0.11
C VAL A 46 -11.89 -13.40 -0.71
N ILE A 47 -11.04 -12.41 -0.97
CA ILE A 47 -11.42 -11.16 -1.63
C ILE A 47 -10.69 -10.99 -2.96
N LEU A 48 -11.39 -10.33 -3.88
CA LEU A 48 -10.84 -9.84 -5.13
C LEU A 48 -10.25 -8.44 -4.90
N ILE A 49 -9.01 -8.23 -5.32
CA ILE A 49 -8.38 -6.91 -5.32
C ILE A 49 -8.14 -6.50 -6.76
N GLU A 50 -8.91 -5.53 -7.22
CA GLU A 50 -8.72 -4.90 -8.52
C GLU A 50 -7.80 -3.67 -8.43
N PRO A 51 -7.04 -3.38 -9.49
CA PRO A 51 -6.26 -2.16 -9.54
C PRO A 51 -7.14 -0.92 -9.67
N SER A 52 -6.94 0.06 -8.79
CA SER A 52 -7.59 1.37 -8.86
C SER A 52 -6.72 2.37 -9.63
N SER A 53 -7.39 3.31 -10.31
CA SER A 53 -6.72 4.45 -10.95
C SER A 53 -7.00 5.73 -10.19
N ILE A 54 -5.95 6.47 -9.86
CA ILE A 54 -6.05 7.80 -9.28
C ILE A 54 -5.27 8.80 -10.14
N THR A 55 -5.85 9.98 -10.34
CA THR A 55 -5.20 11.10 -11.01
C THR A 55 -4.85 12.15 -9.97
N MET A 56 -3.59 12.57 -9.94
CA MET A 56 -3.07 13.55 -8.99
C MET A 56 -2.30 14.64 -9.73
N GLN A 57 -2.25 15.83 -9.15
CA GLN A 57 -1.43 16.93 -9.67
C GLN A 57 -0.28 17.19 -8.73
N VAL A 58 0.93 17.08 -9.26
CA VAL A 58 2.16 17.26 -8.51
C VAL A 58 2.81 18.55 -8.97
N SER A 59 3.16 19.39 -8.00
CA SER A 59 3.95 20.60 -8.22
C SER A 59 5.42 20.21 -8.27
N VAL A 60 6.04 20.39 -9.43
CA VAL A 60 7.47 20.11 -9.63
C VAL A 60 8.20 21.45 -9.71
N GLN A 61 9.25 21.62 -8.90
CA GLN A 61 10.11 22.79 -9.02
C GLN A 61 10.86 22.72 -10.36
N GLY A 62 10.76 23.78 -11.16
CA GLY A 62 11.56 23.93 -12.38
C GLY A 62 13.05 24.07 -12.05
N ARG A 63 13.93 23.81 -13.03
CA ARG A 63 15.36 24.12 -12.88
C ARG A 63 15.55 25.62 -12.67
N ALA A 64 16.49 25.95 -11.77
CA ALA A 64 16.96 27.28 -11.36
C ALA A 64 16.19 28.48 -11.96
N GLY A 65 15.24 29.02 -11.20
CA GLY A 65 14.55 30.28 -11.49
C GLY A 65 13.22 30.17 -12.26
N SER A 66 12.82 28.97 -12.71
CA SER A 66 11.51 28.77 -13.36
C SER A 66 10.39 28.53 -12.34
N SER A 67 9.18 29.03 -12.66
CA SER A 67 7.96 28.88 -11.88
C SER A 67 7.61 27.41 -11.57
N VAL A 68 6.87 27.18 -10.48
CA VAL A 68 6.37 25.86 -10.09
C VAL A 68 5.51 25.29 -11.23
N LEU A 69 5.95 24.19 -11.83
CA LEU A 69 5.23 23.51 -12.91
C LEU A 69 4.28 22.48 -12.31
N ARG A 70 2.99 22.59 -12.61
CA ARG A 70 1.98 21.61 -12.19
C ARG A 70 1.89 20.50 -13.24
N LYS A 71 2.27 19.27 -12.87
CA LYS A 71 2.14 18.08 -13.73
C LYS A 71 1.01 17.19 -13.24
N THR A 72 0.14 16.78 -14.15
CA THR A 72 -0.90 15.78 -13.87
C THR A 72 -0.32 14.39 -14.08
N VAL A 73 -0.41 13.53 -13.07
CA VAL A 73 0.06 12.14 -13.08
C VAL A 73 -1.14 11.22 -12.86
N ARG A 74 -1.31 10.24 -13.74
CA ARG A 74 -2.27 9.15 -13.56
C ARG A 74 -1.51 7.93 -13.07
N ARG A 75 -1.97 7.35 -11.95
CA ARG A 75 -1.38 6.16 -11.34
C ARG A 75 -2.43 5.06 -11.29
N ARG A 76 -2.08 3.85 -11.76
CA ARG A 76 -2.90 2.64 -11.65
C ARG A 76 -2.16 1.67 -10.72
N GLN A 77 -2.78 1.22 -9.64
CA GLN A 77 -2.16 0.31 -8.66
C GLN A 77 -3.23 -0.47 -7.88
N PHE A 78 -2.89 -1.65 -7.37
CA PHE A 78 -3.71 -2.32 -6.35
C PHE A 78 -3.88 -1.46 -5.11
N SER A 79 -5.08 -1.44 -4.57
CA SER A 79 -5.45 -0.69 -3.35
C SER A 79 -4.96 -1.39 -2.09
N THR A 80 -3.65 -1.68 -2.04
CA THR A 80 -2.98 -2.39 -0.95
C THR A 80 -1.65 -1.74 -0.67
N THR A 81 -1.29 -1.71 0.61
CA THR A 81 0.02 -1.24 1.07
C THR A 81 0.57 -2.28 2.04
N GLY A 82 1.88 -2.50 2.02
CA GLY A 82 2.53 -3.36 3.01
C GLY A 82 2.26 -2.84 4.44
N ALA A 83 1.90 -3.75 5.34
CA ALA A 83 1.49 -3.42 6.71
C ALA A 83 2.48 -3.90 7.79
N TYR A 84 3.67 -4.38 7.41
CA TYR A 84 4.71 -4.76 8.37
C TYR A 84 5.37 -3.56 9.04
N ALA A 85 5.47 -2.44 8.32
CA ALA A 85 5.96 -1.17 8.83
C ALA A 85 4.98 -0.07 8.39
N PHE A 86 4.55 0.74 9.34
CA PHE A 86 3.67 1.86 9.09
C PHE A 86 3.96 2.98 10.07
N ILE A 87 3.63 4.18 9.64
CA ILE A 87 3.72 5.41 10.42
C ILE A 87 2.74 5.42 11.60
N ASP A 88 3.12 6.15 12.63
CA ASP A 88 2.42 6.35 13.90
C ASP A 88 0.92 6.63 13.77
N TYR A 89 0.50 7.49 12.85
CA TYR A 89 -0.92 7.81 12.68
C TYR A 89 -1.73 6.64 12.10
N ARG A 90 -1.10 5.73 11.35
CA ARG A 90 -1.74 4.48 10.90
C ARG A 90 -1.81 3.45 12.02
N ALA A 91 -0.95 3.57 13.03
CA ALA A 91 -0.93 2.73 14.22
C ALA A 91 -1.96 3.13 15.28
N GLN A 92 -2.49 4.36 15.19
CA GLN A 92 -3.34 4.93 16.23
C GLN A 92 -4.57 4.04 16.50
N GLY A 93 -4.81 3.75 17.78
CA GLY A 93 -5.91 2.90 18.22
C GLY A 93 -5.63 1.39 18.16
N GLN A 94 -4.46 0.96 17.69
CA GLN A 94 -4.05 -0.45 17.71
C GLN A 94 -3.18 -0.77 18.93
N THR A 95 -3.31 -1.98 19.47
CA THR A 95 -2.36 -2.53 20.44
C THR A 95 -1.61 -3.66 19.74
N ILE A 96 -0.29 -3.55 19.67
CA ILE A 96 0.58 -4.50 18.98
C ILE A 96 1.53 -5.08 20.02
N PRO A 97 1.58 -6.43 20.20
CA PRO A 97 2.35 -7.04 21.29
C PRO A 97 3.84 -6.71 21.29
N ILE A 98 4.47 -6.64 20.12
CA ILE A 98 5.89 -6.35 19.96
C ILE A 98 6.02 -5.32 18.84
N VAL A 99 6.62 -4.17 19.15
CA VAL A 99 6.83 -3.07 18.20
C VAL A 99 8.30 -2.70 18.12
N LEU A 100 8.78 -2.45 16.90
CA LEU A 100 10.05 -1.78 16.66
C LEU A 100 9.73 -0.35 16.23
N ILE A 101 10.30 0.62 16.93
CA ILE A 101 9.98 2.04 16.72
C ILE A 101 11.22 2.74 16.18
N ASP A 102 11.11 3.24 14.96
CA ASP A 102 12.10 4.15 14.39
C ASP A 102 11.74 5.60 14.78
N ILE A 103 12.67 6.29 15.43
CA ILE A 103 12.51 7.66 15.97
C ILE A 103 13.15 8.69 15.01
N GLN A 104 13.43 8.31 13.75
CA GLN A 104 13.89 9.26 12.76
C GLN A 104 12.84 10.35 12.46
N THR A 105 13.29 11.55 12.10
CA THR A 105 12.39 12.63 11.66
C THR A 105 11.59 12.17 10.43
N PRO A 106 10.25 12.22 10.47
CA PRO A 106 9.41 11.73 9.37
C PRO A 106 9.59 12.57 8.09
N PRO A 107 9.29 12.01 6.91
CA PRO A 107 9.42 12.73 5.65
C PRO A 107 8.58 14.03 5.62
N PRO A 108 9.05 15.10 4.96
CA PRO A 108 8.33 16.36 4.88
C PRO A 108 6.88 16.19 4.36
N PRO A 109 5.90 16.91 4.94
CA PRO A 109 6.05 18.01 5.91
C PRO A 109 6.15 17.56 7.39
N GLY A 110 6.42 16.28 7.67
CA GLY A 110 6.45 15.75 9.03
C GLY A 110 7.60 16.26 9.90
N THR A 111 7.32 16.48 11.18
CA THR A 111 8.32 16.66 12.24
C THR A 111 8.08 15.63 13.35
N LEU A 112 9.14 15.22 14.03
CA LEU A 112 9.02 14.37 15.21
C LEU A 112 8.51 15.22 16.38
N THR A 113 7.28 14.97 16.81
CA THR A 113 6.67 15.65 17.96
C THR A 113 6.57 14.69 19.16
N LEU A 114 6.49 15.25 20.37
CA LEU A 114 6.23 14.45 21.58
C LEU A 114 4.91 13.66 21.49
N LEU A 115 3.91 14.23 20.79
CA LEU A 115 2.63 13.56 20.56
C LEU A 115 2.80 12.30 19.70
N ASN A 116 3.53 12.42 18.59
CA ASN A 116 3.82 11.29 17.69
C ASN A 116 4.61 10.19 18.43
N LEU A 117 5.59 10.59 19.24
CA LEU A 117 6.37 9.67 20.06
C LEU A 117 5.48 8.93 21.07
N TYR A 118 4.61 9.65 21.77
CA TYR A 118 3.67 9.08 22.73
C TYR A 118 2.68 8.11 22.07
N VAL A 119 2.08 8.50 20.94
CA VAL A 119 1.16 7.63 20.19
C VAL A 119 1.87 6.34 19.79
N THR A 120 3.11 6.43 19.32
CA THR A 120 3.89 5.27 18.88
C THR A 120 4.28 4.35 20.03
N LEU A 121 4.80 4.91 21.15
CA LEU A 121 5.19 4.12 22.32
C LEU A 121 3.97 3.45 22.99
N SER A 122 2.82 4.14 23.03
CA SER A 122 1.58 3.61 23.60
C SER A 122 0.93 2.48 22.79
N ARG A 123 1.51 2.07 21.64
CA ARG A 123 1.02 0.90 20.89
C ARG A 123 1.54 -0.42 21.46
N SER A 124 2.66 -0.39 22.18
CA SER A 124 3.22 -1.56 22.87
C SER A 124 2.31 -1.99 24.02
N SER A 125 2.25 -3.29 24.31
CA SER A 125 1.48 -3.85 25.43
C SER A 125 2.08 -3.57 26.82
N GLY A 126 3.29 -2.98 26.88
CA GLY A 126 4.04 -2.81 28.13
C GLY A 126 4.91 -4.02 28.46
#